data_AF-F2VRQ3-F1
#
_entry.id   AF-F2VRQ3-F1
#
_cell.length_a   1.000
_cell.length_b   1.000
_cell.length_c   1.000
_cell.angle_alpha   90.00
_cell.angle_beta   90.00
_cell.angle_gamma   90.00
#
_symmetry.space_group_name_H-M   'P 1'
#
loop_
_entity.id
_entity.type
_entity.pdbx_description
1 polymer ?
#
loop_
_entity_poly.entity_id
_entity_poly.type
_entity_poly.pdbx_seq_one_letter_code
_entity_poly.pdbx_strand_id
1 'polypeptide(L)'
;RLFKQMGLKTPKFSFFYGNLPEILKNTQSNTLRKWTAELGKTYGYYEGHLPVIVTSDLELINEVFIKQYSNFMARKIYPWQFSDNSPKMDLFLSSNKRWKRMRNIINPTFSPSKLKELIPIMNKCTQRFINIL
;
A
#
# COMPACT_ATOMS: atom_id res chain seq x y z
N ARG A 1 19.06 -15.09 -0.19
CA ARG A 1 18.82 -16.57 -0.29
C ARG A 1 17.32 -16.89 -0.36
N LEU A 2 16.46 -16.21 0.40
CA LEU A 2 15.01 -16.42 0.44
C LEU A 2 14.34 -16.48 -0.95
N PHE A 3 14.40 -15.41 -1.75
CA PHE A 3 13.69 -15.39 -3.04
C PHE A 3 14.20 -16.45 -4.03
N LYS A 4 15.50 -16.75 -4.00
CA LYS A 4 16.08 -17.83 -4.79
C LYS A 4 15.50 -19.20 -4.39
N GLN A 5 15.27 -19.44 -3.10
CA GLN A 5 14.62 -20.67 -2.61
C GLN A 5 13.14 -20.74 -3.02
N MET A 6 12.47 -19.60 -3.13
CA MET A 6 11.08 -19.50 -3.60
C MET A 6 10.95 -19.51 -5.14
N GLY A 7 12.06 -19.62 -5.88
CA GLY A 7 12.05 -19.54 -7.34
C GLY A 7 11.74 -18.15 -7.91
N LEU A 8 11.79 -17.10 -7.10
CA LEU A 8 11.51 -15.72 -7.51
C LEU A 8 12.78 -15.00 -7.96
N LYS A 9 12.64 -14.23 -9.04
CA LYS A 9 13.69 -13.33 -9.50
C LYS A 9 13.84 -12.14 -8.55
N THR A 10 15.02 -11.52 -8.53
CA THR A 10 15.33 -10.38 -7.67
C THR A 10 16.22 -9.39 -8.41
N PRO A 11 15.94 -8.07 -8.36
CA PRO A 11 16.83 -7.07 -8.93
C PRO A 11 18.16 -7.07 -8.17
N LYS A 12 19.25 -6.60 -8.81
CA LYS A 12 20.55 -6.50 -8.17
C LYS A 12 20.45 -5.64 -6.91
N PHE A 13 20.87 -6.16 -5.77
CA PHE A 13 20.74 -5.51 -4.47
C PHE A 13 22.10 -5.37 -3.77
N SER A 14 22.21 -4.36 -2.91
CA SER A 14 23.36 -4.16 -2.03
C SER A 14 23.21 -4.95 -0.73
N PHE A 15 24.31 -5.35 -0.10
CA PHE A 15 24.28 -6.22 1.08
C PHE A 15 23.52 -5.61 2.27
N PHE A 16 23.80 -4.35 2.63
CA PHE A 16 23.19 -3.71 3.81
C PHE A 16 21.85 -3.02 3.53
N TYR A 17 21.71 -2.37 2.38
CA TYR A 17 20.56 -1.51 2.09
C TYR A 17 19.54 -2.16 1.14
N GLY A 18 19.82 -3.36 0.64
CA GLY A 18 18.99 -4.01 -0.35
C GLY A 18 18.88 -3.14 -1.60
N ASN A 19 17.64 -2.82 -1.99
CA ASN A 19 17.29 -1.97 -3.12
C ASN A 19 16.82 -0.56 -2.71
N LEU A 20 16.93 -0.20 -1.43
CA LEU A 20 16.53 1.14 -0.94
C LEU A 20 17.18 2.29 -1.74
N PRO A 21 18.49 2.27 -2.07
CA PRO A 21 19.09 3.38 -2.82
C PRO A 21 18.44 3.63 -4.18
N GLU A 22 18.05 2.58 -4.92
CA GLU A 22 17.38 2.72 -6.22
C GLU A 22 15.94 3.22 -6.06
N ILE A 23 15.26 2.83 -4.98
CA ILE A 23 13.91 3.29 -4.63
C ILE A 23 13.91 4.73 -4.12
N LEU A 24 14.99 5.19 -3.48
CA LEU A 24 15.10 6.57 -2.99
C LEU A 24 15.56 7.54 -4.09
N LYS A 25 16.38 7.07 -5.04
CA LYS A 25 16.86 7.88 -6.16
C LYS A 25 15.77 8.16 -7.20
N ASN A 26 14.85 7.22 -7.40
CA ASN A 26 13.71 7.34 -8.30
C ASN A 26 12.41 7.31 -7.50
N THR A 27 11.25 7.48 -8.13
CA THR A 27 9.98 7.16 -7.45
C THR A 27 9.80 5.65 -7.36
N GLN A 28 9.27 5.16 -6.24
CA GLN A 28 8.99 3.73 -6.05
C GLN A 28 8.17 3.16 -7.22
N SER A 29 7.14 3.86 -7.67
CA SER A 29 6.28 3.45 -8.78
C SER A 29 7.04 3.30 -10.11
N ASN A 30 7.96 4.21 -10.43
CA ASN A 30 8.78 4.09 -11.64
C ASN A 30 9.76 2.90 -11.55
N THR A 31 10.39 2.72 -10.39
CA THR A 31 11.31 1.60 -10.13
C THR A 31 10.59 0.25 -10.23
N LEU A 32 9.40 0.12 -9.62
CA LEU A 32 8.59 -1.09 -9.71
C LEU A 32 8.14 -1.38 -11.13
N ARG A 33 7.75 -0.35 -11.91
CA ARG A 33 7.39 -0.52 -13.32
C ARG A 33 8.56 -1.07 -14.14
N LYS A 34 9.76 -0.51 -13.93
CA LYS A 34 11.00 -0.98 -14.58
C LYS A 34 11.29 -2.44 -14.22
N TRP A 35 11.31 -2.79 -12.93
CA TRP A 35 11.59 -4.17 -12.52
C TRP A 35 10.52 -5.16 -12.97
N THR A 36 9.25 -4.77 -13.00
CA THR A 36 8.18 -5.62 -13.56
C THR A 36 8.44 -5.94 -15.04
N ALA A 37 8.90 -4.96 -15.82
CA ALA A 37 9.25 -5.18 -17.22
C ALA A 37 10.46 -6.12 -17.39
N GLU A 38 11.47 -6.03 -16.51
CA GLU A 38 12.71 -6.81 -16.59
C GLU A 38 12.56 -8.23 -15.99
N LEU A 39 11.85 -8.36 -14.87
CA LEU A 39 11.79 -9.58 -14.06
C LEU A 39 10.49 -10.38 -14.28
N GLY A 40 9.46 -9.74 -14.85
CA GLY A 40 8.16 -10.33 -15.11
C GLY A 40 7.13 -10.04 -14.01
N LYS A 41 6.03 -10.81 -14.02
CA LYS A 41 4.83 -10.52 -13.22
C LYS A 41 5.04 -10.61 -11.71
N THR A 42 5.89 -11.53 -11.24
CA THR A 42 6.11 -11.76 -9.81
C THR A 42 7.61 -11.85 -9.52
N TYR A 43 8.07 -11.04 -8.58
CA TYR A 43 9.48 -10.98 -8.18
C TYR A 43 9.60 -10.49 -6.74
N GLY A 44 10.76 -10.72 -6.13
CA GLY A 44 11.08 -10.23 -4.80
C GLY A 44 12.15 -9.14 -4.86
N TYR A 45 12.13 -8.20 -3.93
CA TYR A 45 13.22 -7.25 -3.68
C TYR A 45 13.40 -7.05 -2.18
N TYR A 46 14.47 -6.35 -1.79
CA TYR A 46 14.79 -6.11 -0.38
C TYR A 46 14.74 -4.63 -0.03
N GLU A 47 14.06 -4.30 1.08
CA GLU A 47 14.17 -2.98 1.72
C GLU A 47 15.02 -3.11 2.99
N GLY A 48 16.32 -2.86 2.86
CA GLY A 48 17.28 -3.27 3.89
C GLY A 48 17.22 -4.79 4.08
N HIS A 49 16.81 -5.24 5.27
CA HIS A 49 16.63 -6.67 5.58
C HIS A 49 15.20 -7.18 5.33
N LEU A 50 14.24 -6.29 5.03
CA LEU A 50 12.84 -6.66 4.84
C LEU A 50 12.62 -7.24 3.43
N PRO A 51 12.24 -8.53 3.28
CA PRO A 51 11.85 -9.07 2.00
C PRO A 51 10.49 -8.53 1.56
N VAL A 52 10.39 -8.05 0.34
CA VAL A 52 9.14 -7.58 -0.27
C VAL A 52 8.87 -8.35 -1.55
N ILE A 53 7.66 -8.88 -1.69
CA ILE A 53 7.18 -9.51 -2.92
C ILE A 53 6.31 -8.50 -3.67
N VAL A 54 6.54 -8.40 -4.98
CA VAL A 54 5.73 -7.61 -5.90
C VAL A 54 5.11 -8.57 -6.88
N THR A 55 3.81 -8.41 -7.11
CA THR A 55 3.09 -9.23 -8.07
C THR A 55 2.07 -8.39 -8.86
N SER A 56 1.99 -8.68 -10.15
CA SER A 56 0.92 -8.26 -11.06
C SER A 56 0.10 -9.47 -11.53
N ASP A 57 0.22 -10.61 -10.85
CA ASP A 57 -0.56 -11.81 -11.13
C ASP A 57 -1.93 -11.73 -10.44
N LEU A 58 -3.00 -11.75 -11.24
CA LEU A 58 -4.37 -11.63 -10.74
C LEU A 58 -4.76 -12.79 -9.82
N GLU A 59 -4.25 -14.00 -10.07
CA GLU A 59 -4.56 -15.15 -9.22
C GLU A 59 -3.96 -14.98 -7.83
N LEU A 60 -2.71 -14.53 -7.75
CA LEU A 60 -2.03 -14.28 -6.49
C LEU A 60 -2.62 -13.06 -5.76
N ILE A 61 -2.99 -12.01 -6.49
CA ILE A 61 -3.69 -10.84 -5.92
C ILE A 61 -5.02 -11.28 -5.30
N ASN A 62 -5.82 -12.08 -6.01
CA ASN A 62 -7.08 -12.59 -5.50
C ASN A 62 -6.88 -13.51 -4.29
N GLU A 63 -5.84 -14.37 -4.31
CA GLU A 63 -5.50 -15.22 -3.18
C GLU A 63 -5.17 -14.39 -1.93
N VAL A 64 -4.31 -13.38 -2.05
CA VAL A 64 -3.85 -12.55 -0.92
C VAL A 64 -4.94 -11.63 -0.41
N PHE A 65 -5.62 -10.89 -1.29
CA PHE A 65 -6.52 -9.81 -0.88
C PHE A 65 -7.96 -10.26 -0.62
N ILE A 66 -8.39 -11.40 -1.16
CA ILE A 66 -9.77 -11.90 -1.03
C ILE A 66 -9.81 -13.19 -0.23
N LYS A 67 -9.20 -14.27 -0.74
CA LYS A 67 -9.35 -15.61 -0.13
C LYS A 67 -8.63 -15.72 1.22
N GLN A 68 -7.41 -15.21 1.31
CA GLN A 68 -6.55 -15.28 2.49
C GLN A 68 -6.49 -13.94 3.25
N TYR A 69 -7.50 -13.08 3.08
CA TYR A 69 -7.50 -11.74 3.68
C TYR A 69 -7.23 -11.76 5.19
N SER A 70 -7.73 -12.75 5.93
CA SER A 70 -7.49 -12.89 7.37
C SER A 70 -6.01 -13.03 7.73
N ASN A 71 -5.20 -13.64 6.84
CA ASN A 71 -3.77 -13.82 7.02
C ASN A 71 -2.96 -12.58 6.58
N PHE A 72 -3.49 -11.80 5.63
CA PHE A 72 -2.84 -10.62 5.06
C PHE A 72 -3.49 -9.29 5.48
N MET A 73 -4.15 -9.27 6.64
CA MET A 73 -4.86 -8.08 7.15
C MET A 73 -3.90 -6.97 7.63
N ALA A 74 -2.68 -7.33 8.01
CA ALA A 74 -1.70 -6.39 8.55
C ALA A 74 -1.05 -5.53 7.44
N ARG A 75 -0.77 -4.28 7.77
CA ARG A 75 -0.06 -3.34 6.90
C ARG A 75 1.44 -3.39 7.15
N LYS A 76 2.20 -2.89 6.18
CA LYS A 76 3.64 -2.73 6.32
C LYS A 76 3.95 -1.82 7.53
N ILE A 77 4.82 -2.30 8.40
CA ILE A 77 5.27 -1.58 9.58
C ILE A 77 6.48 -0.72 9.21
N TYR A 78 6.39 0.57 9.49
CA TYR A 78 7.51 1.50 9.31
C TYR A 78 8.21 1.80 10.64
N PRO A 79 9.54 1.99 10.67
CA PRO A 79 10.26 2.29 11.91
C PRO A 79 9.78 3.54 12.67
N TRP A 80 9.22 4.51 11.94
CA TRP A 80 8.71 5.77 12.49
C TRP A 80 7.23 5.72 12.89
N GLN A 81 6.54 4.60 12.66
CA GLN A 81 5.11 4.51 12.97
C GLN A 81 4.87 4.36 14.47
N PHE A 82 3.77 4.91 14.97
CA PHE A 82 3.36 4.68 16.35
C PHE A 82 2.98 3.20 16.59
N SER A 83 2.99 2.76 17.84
CA SER A 83 2.37 1.48 18.20
C SER A 83 0.87 1.51 17.87
N ASP A 84 0.29 0.36 17.50
CA ASP A 84 -1.16 0.22 17.25
C ASP A 84 -2.01 0.61 18.49
N ASN A 85 -1.43 0.56 19.69
CA ASN A 85 -2.09 0.98 20.94
C ASN A 85 -2.03 2.49 21.17
N SER A 86 -1.27 3.24 20.37
CA SER A 86 -1.14 4.68 20.49
C SER A 86 -2.44 5.38 20.06
N PRO A 87 -2.91 6.39 20.81
CA PRO A 87 -4.02 7.24 20.35
C PRO A 87 -3.66 8.02 19.07
N LYS A 88 -2.36 8.20 18.77
CA LYS A 88 -1.89 8.87 17.56
C LYS A 88 -1.92 7.98 16.31
N MET A 89 -2.26 6.70 16.46
CA MET A 89 -2.37 5.78 15.32
C MET A 89 -3.63 6.09 14.50
N ASP A 90 -3.43 6.37 13.21
CA ASP A 90 -4.48 6.65 12.25
C ASP A 90 -5.02 5.38 11.54
N LEU A 91 -6.09 5.55 10.75
CA LEU A 91 -6.73 4.46 10.02
C LEU A 91 -5.82 3.86 8.94
N PHE A 92 -4.98 4.67 8.29
CA PHE A 92 -4.19 4.27 7.13
C PHE A 92 -2.98 3.42 7.51
N LEU A 93 -2.42 3.63 8.71
CA LEU A 93 -1.28 2.89 9.24
C LEU A 93 -1.69 1.76 10.21
N SER A 94 -2.83 1.86 10.88
CA SER A 94 -3.30 0.82 11.82
C SER A 94 -3.50 -0.54 11.14
N SER A 95 -3.33 -1.61 11.93
CA SER A 95 -3.55 -2.99 11.50
C SER A 95 -4.60 -3.72 12.34
N ASN A 96 -5.05 -4.89 11.85
CA ASN A 96 -5.84 -5.87 12.61
C ASN A 96 -7.10 -5.27 13.29
N LYS A 97 -7.26 -5.52 14.60
CA LYS A 97 -8.43 -5.12 15.40
C LYS A 97 -8.61 -3.60 15.44
N ARG A 98 -7.51 -2.84 15.55
CA ARG A 98 -7.52 -1.37 15.57
C ARG A 98 -8.08 -0.83 14.26
N TRP A 99 -7.54 -1.28 13.15
CA TRP A 99 -8.03 -0.93 11.81
C TRP A 99 -9.50 -1.28 11.63
N LYS A 100 -9.92 -2.49 12.03
CA LYS A 100 -11.32 -2.94 11.91
C LYS A 100 -12.26 -2.04 12.68
N ARG A 101 -11.90 -1.67 13.91
CA ARG A 101 -12.69 -0.76 14.75
C ARG A 101 -12.78 0.63 14.12
N MET A 102 -11.66 1.23 13.71
CA MET A 102 -11.63 2.57 13.11
C MET A 102 -12.43 2.60 11.80
N ARG A 103 -12.27 1.58 10.95
CA ARG A 103 -13.02 1.46 9.70
C ARG A 103 -14.52 1.33 9.95
N ASN A 104 -14.94 0.52 10.91
CA ASN A 104 -16.37 0.38 11.26
C ASN A 104 -16.99 1.72 11.71
N ILE A 105 -16.25 2.56 12.43
CA ILE A 105 -16.70 3.89 12.86
C ILE A 105 -16.83 4.85 11.67
N ILE A 106 -15.89 4.79 10.73
CA ILE A 106 -15.80 5.74 9.60
C ILE A 106 -16.71 5.34 8.43
N ASN A 107 -16.96 4.04 8.23
CA ASN A 107 -17.70 3.52 7.09
C ASN A 107 -19.08 4.18 6.84
N PRO A 108 -19.90 4.50 7.86
CA PRO A 108 -21.20 5.14 7.65
C PRO A 108 -21.12 6.51 6.97
N THR A 109 -20.03 7.25 7.16
CA THR A 109 -19.80 8.57 6.55
C THR A 109 -19.65 8.48 5.04
N PHE A 110 -19.25 7.33 4.51
CA PHE A 110 -19.09 7.07 3.08
C PHE A 110 -20.30 6.35 2.46
N SER A 111 -21.45 6.37 3.13
CA SER A 111 -22.70 5.84 2.56
C SER A 111 -23.17 6.70 1.37
N PRO A 112 -23.89 6.11 0.40
CA PRO A 112 -24.40 6.86 -0.76
C PRO A 112 -25.27 8.06 -0.38
N SER A 113 -26.05 7.99 0.70
CA SER A 113 -26.85 9.11 1.20
C SER A 113 -25.97 10.27 1.69
N LYS A 114 -24.95 9.97 2.51
CA LYS A 114 -24.01 10.97 3.01
C LYS A 114 -23.17 11.58 1.89
N LEU A 115 -22.75 10.79 0.91
CA LEU A 115 -22.06 11.31 -0.27
C LEU A 115 -22.96 12.24 -1.09
N LYS A 116 -24.26 11.92 -1.25
CA LYS A 116 -25.21 12.81 -1.91
C LYS A 116 -25.37 14.14 -1.18
N GLU A 117 -25.40 14.13 0.14
CA GLU A 117 -25.44 15.36 0.95
C GLU A 117 -24.21 16.27 0.71
N LEU A 118 -23.05 15.71 0.32
CA LEU A 118 -21.82 16.47 0.03
C LEU A 118 -21.78 17.09 -1.39
N ILE A 119 -22.61 16.61 -2.32
CA ILE A 119 -22.61 17.07 -3.73
C ILE A 119 -22.76 18.60 -3.87
N PRO A 120 -23.70 19.27 -3.18
CA PRO A 120 -23.85 20.72 -3.31
C PRO A 120 -22.59 21.50 -2.90
N ILE A 121 -21.88 21.02 -1.88
CA ILE A 121 -20.62 21.63 -1.41
C ILE A 121 -19.53 21.47 -2.47
N MET A 122 -19.41 20.26 -3.04
CA MET A 122 -18.45 20.01 -4.13
C MET A 122 -18.73 20.91 -5.33
N ASN A 123 -19.99 21.02 -5.76
CA ASN A 123 -20.38 21.89 -6.87
C ASN A 123 -20.04 23.36 -6.60
N LYS A 124 -20.26 23.84 -5.37
CA LYS A 124 -19.88 25.22 -4.98
C LYS A 124 -18.37 25.43 -5.08
N CYS A 125 -17.56 24.49 -4.61
CA CYS A 125 -16.10 24.55 -4.72
C CYS A 125 -15.65 24.54 -6.18
N THR A 126 -16.24 23.68 -7.02
CA THR A 126 -15.96 23.61 -8.46
C THR A 126 -16.32 24.90 -9.17
N GLN A 127 -17.50 25.48 -8.90
CA GLN A 127 -17.91 26.75 -9.50
C GLN A 127 -16.96 27.88 -9.11
N ARG A 128 -16.55 27.94 -7.83
CA ARG A 128 -15.56 28.92 -7.37
C ARG A 128 -14.23 28.76 -8.11
N PHE A 129 -13.77 27.53 -8.31
CA PHE A 129 -12.54 27.25 -9.04
C PHE A 129 -12.63 27.70 -10.49
N ILE A 130 -13.73 27.39 -11.19
CA ILE A 130 -13.97 27.83 -12.58
C ILE A 130 -13.97 29.35 -12.70
N ASN A 131 -14.55 30.07 -11.74
CA ASN A 131 -14.61 31.54 -11.78
C ASN A 131 -13.25 32.21 -11.56
N ILE A 132 -12.25 31.49 -11.05
CA ILE A 132 -10.88 32.00 -10.81
C ILE A 132 -9.96 31.69 -12.00
N LEU A 133 -10.27 30.66 -12.78
CA LEU A 133 -9.61 30.34 -14.05
C LEU A 133 -10.06 31.32 -15.15
#